data_AF-A0A1V5PLL5-F1
#
_entry.id   AF-A0A1V5PLL5-F1
#
_cell.length_a   1.000
_cell.length_b   1.000
_cell.length_c   1.000
_cell.angle_alpha   90.00
_cell.angle_beta   90.00
_cell.angle_gamma   90.00
#
_symmetry.space_group_name_H-M   'P 1'
#
loop_
_entity.id
_entity.type
_entity.pdbx_description
1 polymer ?
#
loop_
_entity_poly.entity_id
_entity_poly.type
_entity_poly.pdbx_seq_one_letter_code
_entity_poly.pdbx_strand_id
1 'polypeptide(L)'
;MQQEVIIVDKTKNSIKFRLGLLLLIANFPIGYGGLAISTGIGAKTGENFWYLLAGGFYALSWIMMGAGILLAGPEGVKRAKKILSGIFKRPKT
;
A
#
# COMPACT_ATOMS: atom_id res chain seq x y z
N MET A 1 21.84 -16.64 25.41
CA MET A 1 20.84 -16.89 24.33
C MET A 1 19.45 -16.61 24.91
N GLN A 2 18.58 -15.88 24.18
CA GLN A 2 17.15 -15.62 24.46
C GLN A 2 16.66 -14.20 24.91
N GLN A 3 17.36 -13.09 24.66
CA GLN A 3 16.75 -11.75 24.88
C GLN A 3 16.74 -10.78 23.69
N GLU A 4 17.27 -11.18 22.52
CA GLU A 4 17.37 -10.29 21.35
C GLU A 4 16.06 -10.14 20.55
N VAL A 5 15.04 -10.96 20.82
CA VAL A 5 13.81 -11.03 19.99
C VAL A 5 12.67 -10.15 20.54
N ILE A 6 12.78 -9.61 21.76
CA ILE A 6 11.74 -8.80 22.43
C ILE A 6 11.95 -7.29 22.22
N ILE A 7 12.57 -6.89 21.11
CA ILE A 7 12.53 -5.50 20.63
C ILE A 7 11.67 -5.41 19.38
N VAL A 8 10.51 -6.09 19.38
CA VAL A 8 9.37 -5.58 18.63
C VAL A 8 8.83 -4.41 19.43
N ASP A 9 9.55 -3.29 19.32
CA ASP A 9 9.16 -1.97 19.78
C ASP A 9 7.66 -1.85 19.59
N LYS A 10 6.91 -1.71 20.69
CA LYS A 10 5.46 -1.49 20.74
C LYS A 10 5.20 -0.10 20.20
N THR A 11 5.59 0.11 18.94
CA THR A 11 5.48 1.34 18.21
C THR A 11 3.98 1.52 18.08
N LYS A 12 3.45 2.50 18.81
CA LYS A 12 2.04 2.87 18.78
C LYS A 12 1.73 3.25 17.33
N ASN A 13 1.31 2.27 16.53
CA ASN A 13 1.04 2.48 15.12
C ASN A 13 -0.09 3.51 15.08
N SER A 14 0.19 4.69 14.53
CA SER A 14 -0.90 5.65 14.38
C SER A 14 -1.93 5.01 13.45
N ILE A 15 -3.21 5.22 13.76
CA ILE A 15 -4.30 4.74 12.92
C ILE A 15 -4.11 5.25 11.48
N LYS A 16 -3.54 6.45 11.32
CA LYS A 16 -3.18 7.05 10.03
C LYS A 16 -2.19 6.19 9.25
N PHE A 17 -1.12 5.69 9.87
CA PHE A 17 -0.15 4.82 9.20
C PHE A 17 -0.77 3.49 8.75
N ARG A 18 -1.59 2.87 9.61
CA ARG A 18 -2.29 1.62 9.25
C ARG A 18 -3.25 1.81 8.08
N LEU A 19 -4.05 2.88 8.12
CA LEU A 19 -4.95 3.23 7.02
C LEU A 19 -4.19 3.54 5.74
N GLY A 20 -3.10 4.31 5.82
CA GLY A 20 -2.27 4.59 4.66
C GLY A 20 -1.67 3.34 4.04
N LEU A 21 -1.18 2.41 4.87
CA LEU A 21 -0.66 1.13 4.39
C LEU A 21 -1.74 0.25 3.75
N LEU A 22 -2.93 0.19 4.36
CA LEU A 22 -4.07 -0.52 3.79
C LEU A 22 -4.48 0.06 2.43
N LEU A 23 -4.52 1.39 2.30
CA LEU A 23 -4.82 2.06 1.02
C LEU A 23 -3.78 1.72 -0.05
N LEU A 24 -2.49 1.69 0.30
CA LEU A 24 -1.41 1.32 -0.63
C LEU A 24 -1.53 -0.13 -1.09
N ILE A 25 -1.82 -1.05 -0.18
CA ILE A 25 -1.96 -2.48 -0.49
C ILE A 25 -3.22 -2.72 -1.31
N ALA A 26 -4.36 -2.14 -0.91
CA ALA A 26 -5.65 -2.35 -1.56
C ALA A 26 -5.77 -1.65 -2.92
N ASN A 27 -5.00 -0.57 -3.15
CA ASN A 27 -4.95 0.13 -4.44
C ASN A 27 -4.70 -0.83 -5.61
N PHE A 28 -3.71 -1.73 -5.48
CA PHE A 28 -3.31 -2.61 -6.58
C PHE A 28 -4.43 -3.58 -7.02
N PRO A 29 -5.02 -4.40 -6.14
CA PRO A 29 -6.12 -5.29 -6.53
C PRO A 29 -7.38 -4.53 -6.95
N ILE A 30 -7.66 -3.35 -6.37
CA ILE A 30 -8.84 -2.57 -6.77
C ILE A 30 -8.66 -1.97 -8.16
N GLY A 31 -7.49 -1.38 -8.44
CA GLY A 31 -7.20 -0.80 -9.75
C GLY A 31 -7.14 -1.86 -10.85
N TYR A 32 -6.21 -2.81 -10.74
CA TYR A 32 -6.00 -3.83 -11.78
C TYR A 32 -7.12 -4.86 -11.81
N GLY A 33 -7.64 -5.30 -10.66
CA GLY A 33 -8.74 -6.25 -10.59
C GLY A 33 -10.05 -5.62 -11.07
N GLY A 34 -10.36 -4.39 -10.65
CA GLY A 34 -11.52 -3.65 -11.13
C GLY A 34 -11.46 -3.39 -12.63
N LEU A 35 -10.28 -3.02 -13.16
CA LEU A 35 -10.06 -2.85 -14.59
C LEU A 35 -10.23 -4.18 -15.34
N ALA A 36 -9.60 -5.27 -14.91
CA ALA A 36 -9.68 -6.57 -15.58
C ALA A 36 -11.11 -7.12 -15.61
N ILE A 37 -11.84 -7.05 -14.48
CA ILE A 37 -13.23 -7.52 -14.39
C ILE A 37 -14.13 -6.67 -15.29
N SER A 38 -14.04 -5.34 -15.16
CA SER A 38 -14.94 -4.43 -15.89
C SER A 38 -14.68 -4.49 -17.40
N THR A 39 -13.42 -4.47 -17.83
CA THR A 39 -13.08 -4.63 -19.26
C THR A 39 -13.47 -6.01 -19.81
N GLY A 40 -13.33 -7.08 -19.02
CA GLY A 40 -13.78 -8.41 -19.40
C GLY A 40 -15.29 -8.50 -19.60
N ILE A 41 -16.07 -7.88 -18.71
CA ILE A 41 -17.53 -7.79 -18.87
C ILE A 41 -17.90 -6.89 -20.06
N GLY A 42 -17.21 -5.76 -20.23
CA GLY A 42 -17.39 -4.86 -21.37
C GLY A 42 -17.15 -5.55 -22.71
N ALA A 43 -16.08 -6.34 -22.81
CA ALA A 43 -15.78 -7.11 -24.03
C ALA A 43 -16.84 -8.16 -24.33
N LYS A 44 -17.48 -8.73 -23.31
CA LYS A 44 -18.55 -9.73 -23.47
C LYS A 44 -19.90 -9.11 -23.83
N THR A 45 -20.21 -7.94 -23.27
CA THR A 45 -21.52 -7.30 -23.41
C THR A 45 -21.58 -6.28 -24.55
N GLY A 46 -20.43 -5.74 -24.98
CA GLY A 46 -20.35 -4.63 -25.93
C GLY A 46 -20.77 -3.27 -25.35
N GLU A 47 -21.15 -3.22 -24.07
CA GLU A 47 -21.67 -2.02 -23.43
C GLU A 47 -20.54 -1.09 -22.98
N ASN A 48 -20.55 0.14 -23.50
CA ASN A 48 -19.53 1.15 -23.22
C ASN A 48 -19.42 1.53 -21.73
N PHE A 49 -20.51 1.33 -20.98
CA PHE A 49 -20.58 1.61 -19.55
C PHE A 49 -19.49 0.85 -18.75
N TRP A 50 -19.17 -0.38 -19.14
CA TRP A 50 -18.17 -1.19 -18.42
C TRP A 50 -16.75 -0.68 -18.59
N TYR A 51 -16.43 -0.10 -19.76
CA TYR A 51 -15.13 0.54 -19.98
C TYR A 51 -15.01 1.83 -19.16
N LEU A 52 -16.11 2.59 -19.01
CA LEU A 52 -16.15 3.75 -18.13
C LEU A 52 -15.92 3.35 -16.67
N LEU A 53 -16.56 2.26 -16.21
CA LEU A 53 -16.31 1.69 -14.88
C LEU A 53 -14.86 1.25 -14.70
N ALA A 54 -14.26 0.62 -15.70
CA ALA A 54 -12.84 0.24 -15.67
C ALA A 54 -11.93 1.46 -15.46
N GLY A 55 -12.18 2.55 -16.19
CA GLY A 55 -11.50 3.82 -16.00
C GLY A 55 -11.74 4.40 -14.60
N GLY A 56 -12.95 4.28 -14.07
CA GLY A 56 -13.31 4.69 -12.71
C GLY A 56 -12.52 3.93 -11.63
N PHE A 57 -12.43 2.60 -11.72
CA PHE A 57 -11.62 1.79 -10.81
C PHE A 57 -10.15 2.16 -10.85
N TYR A 58 -9.62 2.40 -12.05
CA TYR A 58 -8.23 2.82 -12.22
C TYR A 58 -7.98 4.20 -11.59
N ALA A 59 -8.84 5.18 -11.87
CA ALA A 59 -8.74 6.52 -11.26
C ALA A 59 -8.85 6.47 -9.73
N LEU A 60 -9.77 5.67 -9.18
CA LEU A 60 -9.92 5.47 -7.74
C LEU A 60 -8.63 4.88 -7.13
N SER A 61 -8.00 3.95 -7.83
CA SER A 61 -6.73 3.35 -7.42
C SER A 61 -5.64 4.43 -7.24
N TRP A 62 -5.49 5.33 -8.21
CA TRP A 62 -4.54 6.45 -8.08
C TRP A 62 -4.81 7.35 -6.88
N ILE A 63 -6.08 7.64 -6.58
CA ILE A 63 -6.48 8.41 -5.40
C ILE A 63 -6.08 7.67 -4.12
N MET A 64 -6.36 6.36 -4.04
CA MET A 64 -5.97 5.52 -2.91
C MET A 64 -4.46 5.48 -2.72
N MET A 65 -3.70 5.38 -3.82
CA MET A 65 -2.24 5.41 -3.78
C MET A 65 -1.72 6.74 -3.23
N GLY A 66 -2.22 7.86 -3.76
CA GLY A 66 -1.85 9.20 -3.30
C GLY A 66 -2.17 9.42 -1.81
N ALA A 67 -3.40 9.10 -1.40
CA ALA A 67 -3.82 9.18 0.00
C ALA A 67 -2.98 8.26 0.90
N GLY A 68 -2.68 7.05 0.42
CA GLY A 68 -1.83 6.08 1.11
C GLY A 68 -0.41 6.60 1.35
N ILE A 69 0.21 7.20 0.33
CA ILE A 69 1.54 7.84 0.45
C ILE A 69 1.49 9.00 1.45
N LEU A 70 0.48 9.86 1.39
CA LEU A 70 0.35 11.00 2.30
C LEU A 70 0.17 10.58 3.76
N LEU A 71 -0.61 9.52 4.00
CA LEU A 71 -0.90 9.02 5.35
C LEU A 71 0.23 8.17 5.94
N ALA A 72 0.81 7.26 5.14
CA ALA A 72 1.83 6.33 5.61
C ALA A 72 3.27 6.84 5.41
N GLY A 73 3.51 7.77 4.48
CA GLY A 73 4.84 8.23 4.08
C GLY A 73 5.70 8.74 5.25
N PRO A 74 5.25 9.71 6.06
CA PRO A 74 6.06 10.28 7.13
C PRO A 74 6.54 9.25 8.17
N GLU A 75 5.65 8.33 8.57
CA GLU A 75 5.99 7.26 9.51
C GLU A 75 6.78 6.12 8.85
N GLY A 76 6.45 5.79 7.60
CA GLY A 76 7.15 4.78 6.82
C GLY A 76 8.62 5.13 6.60
N VAL A 77 8.92 6.38 6.24
CA VAL A 77 10.31 6.86 6.07
C VAL A 77 11.08 6.81 7.38
N LYS A 78 10.47 7.23 8.50
CA LYS A 78 11.12 7.16 9.84
C LYS A 78 11.48 5.71 10.20
N ARG A 79 10.57 4.77 9.96
CA ARG A 79 10.80 3.33 10.21
C ARG A 79 11.87 2.77 9.29
N ALA A 80 11.80 3.07 8.00
CA ALA A 80 12.80 2.62 7.02
C ALA A 80 14.21 3.12 7.39
N LYS A 81 14.36 4.38 7.78
CA LYS A 81 15.64 4.93 8.27
C LYS A 81 16.14 4.22 9.54
N LYS A 82 15.25 3.91 10.50
CA LYS A 82 15.62 3.17 11.73
C LYS A 82 16.11 1.76 11.39
N ILE A 83 15.42 1.05 10.50
CA ILE A 83 15.81 -0.29 10.03
C ILE A 83 17.15 -0.23 9.28
N LEU A 84 17.29 0.69 8.33
CA LEU A 84 18.51 0.83 7.53
C LEU A 84 19.74 1.15 8.39
N SER A 85 19.60 2.08 9.33
CA SER A 85 20.69 2.41 10.25
C SER A 85 21.02 1.28 11.23
N GLY A 86 20.05 0.45 11.61
CA GLY A 86 20.30 -0.78 12.39
C GLY A 86 21.07 -1.85 11.60
N ILE A 87 20.80 -1.98 10.30
CA ILE A 87 21.53 -2.90 9.42
C ILE A 87 22.97 -2.41 9.20
N PHE A 88 23.16 -1.10 8.98
CA PHE A 88 24.47 -0.52 8.68
C PHE A 88 25.42 -0.47 9.91
N LYS A 89 24.88 -0.50 11.13
CA LYS A 89 25.67 -0.49 12.38
C LYS A 89 26.16 -1.88 12.84
N ARG A 90 25.94 -2.96 12.07
CA ARG A 90 26.56 -4.25 12.41
C ARG A 90 28.09 -4.13 12.24
N PRO A 91 28.88 -4.25 13.33
CA PRO A 91 30.33 -4.17 13.22
C PRO A 91 30.86 -5.30 12.34
N LYS A 92 31.82 -4.98 11.47
CA LYS A 92 32.67 -5.98 10.83
C LYS A 92 33.33 -6.78 11.96
N THR A 93 33.05 -8.08 12.00
CA THR A 93 33.89 -9.08 12.68
C THR A 93 35.35 -8.90 12.35
#